data_AF-A0A9D8GJQ7-F1
#
_entry.id   AF-A0A9D8GJQ7-F1
#
_cell.length_a   1.000
_cell.length_b   1.000
_cell.length_c   1.000
_cell.angle_alpha   90.00
_cell.angle_beta   90.00
_cell.angle_gamma   90.00
#
_symmetry.space_group_name_H-M   'P 1'
#
loop_
_entity.id
_entity.type
_entity.pdbx_description
1 polymer ?
#
loop_
_entity_poly.entity_id
_entity_poly.type
_entity_poly.pdbx_seq_one_letter_code
_entity_poly.pdbx_strand_id
1 'polypeptide(L)'
;MTTGGGALVLDESNNPVVIPGGEVEAQVSSDGTISSGTQRVGKLRIVGFNDDHQLKPAGDGLYSSLLPPVNNPRGRVIQGALEDSNVKPVVEVTQMIEVLRNYQATQRVVEAEHERQRSAVRRLAVSGQA
;
A
#
# COMPACT_ATOMS: atom_id res chain seq x y z
N MET A 1 -13.49 20.01 -3.81
CA MET A 1 -13.38 18.76 -3.04
C MET A 1 -11.98 18.19 -3.22
N THR A 2 -11.29 17.83 -2.14
CA THR A 2 -9.92 17.30 -2.18
C THR A 2 -9.82 15.98 -1.42
N THR A 3 -8.82 15.17 -1.76
CA THR A 3 -8.43 14.00 -0.96
C THR A 3 -7.74 14.45 0.34
N GLY A 4 -7.46 13.50 1.26
CA GLY A 4 -6.69 13.79 2.48
C GLY A 4 -5.29 14.34 2.22
N GLY A 5 -4.69 14.02 1.06
CA GLY A 5 -3.41 14.56 0.60
C GLY A 5 -3.52 15.88 -0.20
N GLY A 6 -4.72 16.46 -0.32
CA GLY A 6 -4.93 17.74 -1.00
C GLY A 6 -5.10 17.67 -2.53
N ALA A 7 -5.08 16.47 -3.12
CA ALA A 7 -5.32 16.31 -4.56
C ALA A 7 -6.79 16.57 -4.91
N LEU A 8 -7.05 17.19 -6.07
CA LEU A 8 -8.41 17.45 -6.54
C LEU A 8 -9.09 16.15 -6.95
N VAL A 9 -10.36 16.00 -6.54
CA VAL A 9 -11.20 14.88 -7.00
C VAL A 9 -11.88 15.29 -8.30
N LEU A 10 -11.85 14.40 -9.29
CA LEU A 10 -12.35 14.66 -10.64
C LEU A 10 -13.70 13.97 -10.90
N ASP A 11 -14.50 14.60 -11.75
CA ASP A 11 -15.74 14.03 -12.28
C ASP A 11 -15.51 13.15 -13.52
N GLU A 12 -16.59 12.57 -14.06
CA GLU A 12 -16.55 11.75 -15.29
C GLU A 12 -15.98 12.50 -16.52
N SER A 13 -16.01 13.84 -16.53
CA SER A 13 -15.49 14.70 -17.60
C SER A 13 -14.07 15.22 -17.32
N ASN A 14 -13.38 14.68 -16.32
CA ASN A 14 -12.06 15.14 -15.85
C ASN A 14 -12.02 16.57 -15.29
N ASN A 15 -13.16 17.14 -14.93
CA ASN A 15 -13.21 18.43 -14.26
C ASN A 15 -13.14 18.26 -12.74
N PRO A 16 -12.49 19.18 -12.00
CA PRO A 16 -12.55 19.17 -10.55
C PRO A 16 -13.97 19.26 -10.02
N VAL A 17 -14.32 18.40 -9.07
CA VAL A 17 -15.61 18.48 -8.36
C VAL A 17 -15.56 19.64 -7.38
N VAL A 18 -16.37 20.66 -7.66
CA VAL A 18 -16.56 21.82 -6.78
C VAL A 18 -17.94 21.71 -6.15
N ILE A 19 -17.96 21.54 -4.82
CA ILE A 19 -19.20 21.57 -4.05
C ILE A 19 -19.48 23.05 -3.75
N PRO A 20 -20.63 23.61 -4.20
CA PRO A 20 -20.99 24.99 -3.89
C PRO A 20 -21.07 25.17 -2.36
N GLY A 21 -20.45 26.24 -1.85
CA GLY A 21 -20.47 26.53 -0.41
C GLY A 21 -21.88 26.84 0.09
N GLY A 22 -22.23 26.30 1.25
CA GLY A 22 -23.53 26.49 1.91
C GLY A 22 -23.68 25.56 3.12
N GLU A 23 -24.77 25.70 3.86
CA GLU A 23 -25.09 24.85 5.03
C GLU A 23 -25.56 23.43 4.65
N VAL A 24 -25.72 23.14 3.36
CA VAL A 24 -26.27 21.88 2.89
C VAL A 24 -25.16 20.84 2.76
N GLU A 25 -25.33 19.73 3.46
CA GLU A 25 -24.38 18.62 3.44
C GLU A 25 -24.38 17.89 2.09
N ALA A 26 -23.18 17.55 1.59
CA ALA A 26 -23.03 16.82 0.35
C ALA A 26 -23.23 15.31 0.57
N GLN A 27 -24.08 14.71 -0.27
CA GLN A 27 -24.35 13.27 -0.27
C GLN A 27 -23.75 12.63 -1.51
N VAL A 28 -23.24 11.41 -1.36
CA VAL A 28 -22.67 10.62 -2.45
C VAL A 28 -23.41 9.29 -2.55
N SER A 29 -24.14 9.14 -3.65
CA SER A 29 -24.87 7.92 -3.99
C SER A 29 -23.93 6.77 -4.34
N SER A 30 -24.45 5.54 -4.32
CA SER A 30 -23.65 4.32 -4.56
C SER A 30 -23.05 4.21 -5.96
N ASP A 31 -23.61 4.93 -6.93
CA ASP A 31 -23.09 5.08 -8.29
C ASP A 31 -22.03 6.19 -8.43
N GLY A 32 -21.68 6.85 -7.32
CA GLY A 32 -20.75 7.98 -7.27
C GLY A 32 -21.38 9.33 -7.58
N THR A 33 -22.71 9.43 -7.77
CA THR A 33 -23.38 10.72 -7.98
C THR A 33 -23.31 11.56 -6.72
N ILE A 34 -22.82 12.80 -6.85
CA ILE A 34 -22.69 13.76 -5.76
C ILE A 34 -23.83 14.76 -5.84
N SER A 35 -24.58 14.91 -4.76
CA SER A 35 -25.66 15.88 -4.59
C SER A 35 -25.41 16.78 -3.38
N SER A 36 -25.89 18.01 -3.45
CA SER A 36 -25.95 18.95 -2.34
C SER A 36 -27.41 19.38 -2.21
N GLY A 37 -28.12 18.80 -1.24
CA GLY A 37 -29.56 18.96 -1.11
C GLY A 37 -30.29 18.38 -2.32
N THR A 38 -31.02 19.22 -3.06
CA THR A 38 -31.77 18.82 -4.26
C THR A 38 -30.98 18.96 -5.56
N GLN A 39 -29.80 19.59 -5.52
CA GLN A 39 -28.99 19.83 -6.72
C GLN A 39 -27.94 18.75 -6.91
N ARG A 40 -27.86 18.20 -8.13
CA ARG A 40 -26.74 17.34 -8.55
C ARG A 40 -25.51 18.20 -8.82
N VAL A 41 -24.42 17.93 -8.12
CA VAL A 41 -23.14 18.66 -8.22
C VAL A 41 -22.24 18.03 -9.28
N GLY A 42 -22.20 16.70 -9.34
CA GLY A 42 -21.34 15.97 -10.26
C GLY A 42 -21.47 14.48 -10.08
N LYS A 43 -20.56 13.72 -10.69
CA LYS A 43 -20.46 12.27 -10.49
C LYS A 43 -19.00 11.85 -10.50
N LEU A 44 -18.61 11.09 -9.49
CA LEU A 44 -17.26 10.54 -9.37
C LEU A 44 -16.97 9.61 -10.53
N ARG A 45 -15.78 9.78 -11.12
CA ARG A 45 -15.27 8.87 -12.12
C ARG A 45 -14.69 7.63 -11.44
N ILE A 46 -15.46 6.55 -11.40
CA ILE A 46 -15.02 5.26 -10.88
C ILE A 46 -14.45 4.44 -12.03
N VAL A 47 -13.17 4.08 -11.93
CA VAL A 47 -12.45 3.33 -12.95
C VAL A 47 -11.89 2.04 -12.39
N GLY A 48 -11.56 1.13 -13.29
CA GLY A 48 -10.76 -0.06 -12.98
C GLY A 48 -9.64 -0.19 -14.01
N PHE A 49 -8.83 -1.23 -13.86
CA PHE A 49 -7.82 -1.60 -14.83
C PHE A 49 -7.99 -3.08 -15.19
N ASN A 50 -7.57 -3.47 -16.40
CA ASN A 50 -7.64 -4.87 -16.81
C ASN A 50 -6.68 -5.75 -16.00
N ASP A 51 -5.57 -5.16 -15.55
CA ASP A 51 -4.55 -5.81 -14.75
C ASP A 51 -4.07 -4.85 -13.66
N ASP A 52 -4.58 -5.06 -12.45
CA ASP A 52 -4.26 -4.25 -11.28
C ASP A 52 -2.81 -4.47 -10.80
N HIS A 53 -2.15 -5.57 -11.19
CA HIS A 53 -0.74 -5.81 -10.84
C HIS A 53 0.23 -4.89 -11.58
N GLN A 54 -0.23 -4.19 -12.62
CA GLN A 54 0.55 -3.18 -13.34
C GLN A 54 0.44 -1.78 -12.72
N LEU A 55 -0.43 -1.61 -11.71
CA LEU A 55 -0.50 -0.37 -10.96
C LEU A 55 0.77 -0.17 -10.14
N LYS A 56 1.36 1.02 -10.28
CA LYS A 56 2.54 1.40 -9.51
C LYS A 56 2.11 2.24 -8.31
N PRO A 57 2.49 1.86 -7.08
CA PRO A 57 2.20 2.67 -5.91
C PRO A 57 2.91 4.03 -6.01
N ALA A 58 2.17 5.09 -5.70
CA ALA A 58 2.66 6.47 -5.73
C ALA A 58 2.77 7.10 -4.32
N GLY A 59 2.47 6.34 -3.26
CA GLY A 59 2.42 6.82 -1.87
C GLY A 59 1.01 7.25 -1.45
N ASP A 60 0.77 7.38 -0.14
CA ASP A 60 -0.51 7.85 0.44
C ASP A 60 -1.78 7.14 -0.07
N GLY A 61 -1.66 5.84 -0.39
CA GLY A 61 -2.74 5.04 -0.97
C GLY A 61 -3.05 5.34 -2.45
N LEU A 62 -2.25 6.18 -3.11
CA LEU A 62 -2.36 6.50 -4.52
C LEU A 62 -1.65 5.47 -5.40
N TYR A 63 -2.20 5.29 -6.60
CA TYR A 63 -1.65 4.45 -7.65
C TYR A 63 -1.52 5.22 -8.95
N SER A 64 -0.57 4.81 -9.77
CA SER A 64 -0.29 5.38 -11.10
C SER A 64 -0.21 4.26 -12.14
N SER A 65 -0.61 4.57 -13.37
CA SER A 65 -0.55 3.64 -14.50
C SER A 65 -0.31 4.38 -15.80
N LEU A 66 0.40 3.74 -16.72
CA LEU A 66 0.50 4.16 -18.13
C LEU A 66 -0.60 3.53 -18.99
N LEU A 67 -1.30 2.51 -18.46
CA LEU A 67 -2.41 1.89 -19.15
C LEU A 67 -3.68 2.74 -19.01
N PRO A 68 -4.51 2.80 -20.06
CA PRO A 68 -5.77 3.50 -19.97
C PRO A 68 -6.70 2.80 -18.96
N PRO A 69 -7.40 3.57 -18.11
CA PRO A 69 -8.42 3.00 -17.25
C PRO A 69 -9.60 2.46 -18.07
N VAL A 70 -10.23 1.40 -17.56
CA VAL A 70 -11.49 0.86 -18.07
C VAL A 70 -12.65 1.25 -17.17
N ASN A 71 -13.87 1.17 -17.70
CA ASN A 71 -15.06 1.38 -16.89
C ASN A 71 -15.20 0.24 -15.86
N ASN A 72 -15.52 0.58 -14.61
CA ASN A 72 -15.74 -0.39 -13.54
C ASN A 72 -17.23 -0.45 -13.17
N PRO A 73 -18.05 -1.28 -13.84
CA PRO A 73 -19.49 -1.34 -13.61
C PRO A 73 -19.87 -1.99 -12.27
N ARG A 74 -18.91 -2.62 -11.56
CA ARG A 74 -19.15 -3.27 -10.27
C ARG A 74 -18.73 -2.41 -9.08
N GLY A 75 -17.91 -1.39 -9.32
CA GLY A 75 -17.49 -0.44 -8.30
C GLY A 75 -18.69 0.31 -7.75
N ARG A 76 -18.81 0.35 -6.43
CA ARG A 76 -19.82 1.13 -5.73
C ARG A 76 -19.18 1.97 -4.66
N VAL A 77 -19.76 3.14 -4.42
CA VAL A 77 -19.37 4.04 -3.35
C VAL A 77 -20.22 3.76 -2.12
N ILE A 78 -19.60 3.81 -0.94
CA ILE A 78 -20.28 3.71 0.35
C ILE A 78 -19.87 4.95 1.15
N GLN A 79 -20.80 5.91 1.28
CA GLN A 79 -20.55 7.10 2.07
C GLN A 79 -20.47 6.77 3.57
N GLY A 80 -19.55 7.43 4.28
CA GLY A 80 -19.38 7.25 5.73
C GLY A 80 -18.60 5.99 6.12
N ALA A 81 -18.13 5.19 5.16
CA ALA A 81 -17.23 4.07 5.38
C ALA A 81 -15.80 4.44 4.96
N LEU A 82 -14.81 3.87 5.66
CA LEU A 82 -13.40 3.92 5.27
C LEU A 82 -12.95 2.50 4.92
N GLU A 83 -12.26 2.35 3.80
CA GLU A 83 -11.68 1.07 3.40
C GLU A 83 -10.46 0.76 4.28
N ASP A 84 -10.43 -0.45 4.84
CA ASP A 84 -9.34 -0.92 5.70
C ASP A 84 -8.33 -1.76 4.91
N SER A 85 -7.11 -1.87 5.45
CA SER A 85 -6.07 -2.70 4.86
C SER A 85 -6.44 -4.18 4.94
N ASN A 86 -6.24 -4.94 3.85
CA ASN A 86 -6.36 -6.40 3.85
C ASN A 86 -5.16 -7.10 4.54
N VAL A 87 -4.37 -6.39 5.34
CA VAL A 87 -3.19 -6.90 6.03
C VAL A 87 -3.61 -7.49 7.37
N LYS A 88 -3.03 -8.63 7.76
CA LYS A 88 -3.25 -9.26 9.07
C LYS A 88 -2.01 -9.04 9.95
N PRO A 89 -2.02 -8.05 10.87
CA PRO A 89 -0.81 -7.62 11.57
C PRO A 89 -0.09 -8.75 12.34
N VAL A 90 -0.85 -9.64 12.98
CA VAL A 90 -0.30 -10.76 13.76
C VAL A 90 0.48 -11.76 12.88
N VAL A 91 -0.03 -12.04 11.68
CA VAL A 91 0.64 -12.93 10.72
C VAL A 91 1.92 -12.29 10.23
N GLU A 92 1.86 -11.01 9.88
CA GLU A 92 3.02 -10.27 9.35
C GLU A 92 4.15 -10.18 10.38
N VAL A 93 3.84 -9.87 11.65
CA VAL A 93 4.85 -9.84 12.72
C VAL A 93 5.45 -11.22 12.96
N THR A 94 4.65 -12.28 12.89
CA THR A 94 5.16 -13.66 13.03
C THR A 94 6.16 -13.98 11.92
N GLN A 95 5.84 -13.60 10.69
CA GLN A 95 6.72 -13.78 9.53
C GLN A 95 8.02 -12.96 9.69
N MET A 96 7.94 -11.74 10.20
CA MET A 96 9.13 -10.95 10.53
C MET A 96 10.00 -11.62 11.62
N ILE A 97 9.38 -12.21 12.65
CA ILE A 97 10.09 -12.93 13.71
C ILE A 97 10.81 -14.16 13.13
N GLU A 98 10.18 -14.90 12.22
CA GLU A 98 10.80 -16.03 11.54
C GLU A 98 12.02 -15.60 10.71
N VAL A 99 11.89 -14.53 9.93
CA VAL A 99 13.00 -13.95 9.17
C VAL A 99 14.16 -13.55 10.11
N LEU A 100 13.85 -12.90 11.24
CA LEU A 100 14.85 -12.51 12.24
C LEU A 100 15.54 -13.73 12.86
N ARG A 101 14.79 -14.77 13.22
CA ARG A 101 15.34 -16.01 13.78
C ARG A 101 16.25 -16.74 12.79
N ASN A 102 15.85 -16.81 11.53
CA ASN A 102 16.66 -17.40 10.46
C ASN A 102 17.96 -16.63 10.30
N TYR A 103 17.89 -15.30 10.27
CA TYR A 103 19.06 -14.44 10.21
C TYR A 103 20.01 -14.66 11.40
N GLN A 104 19.48 -14.71 12.62
CA GLN A 104 20.27 -15.01 13.83
C GLN A 104 20.91 -16.40 13.79
N ALA A 105 20.19 -17.41 13.28
CA ALA A 105 20.74 -18.76 13.12
C ALA A 105 21.91 -18.76 12.13
N THR A 106 21.77 -18.07 10.98
CA THR A 106 22.86 -17.91 10.01
C THR A 106 24.07 -17.20 10.61
N GLN A 107 23.87 -16.14 11.40
CA GLN A 107 24.97 -15.45 12.09
C GLN A 107 25.74 -16.37 13.04
N ARG A 108 25.04 -17.16 13.86
CA ARG A 108 25.69 -18.12 14.77
C ARG A 108 26.52 -19.17 14.03
N VAL A 109 26.04 -19.64 12.87
CA VAL A 109 26.80 -20.58 12.03
C VAL A 109 28.08 -19.92 11.50
N VAL A 110 27.99 -18.66 11.04
CA VAL A 110 29.16 -17.91 10.56
C VAL A 110 30.18 -17.69 11.68
N GLU A 111 29.74 -17.32 12.88
CA GLU A 111 30.61 -17.16 14.05
C GLU A 111 31.29 -18.47 14.44
N ALA A 112 30.54 -19.57 14.47
CA ALA A 112 31.08 -20.89 14.77
C ALA A 112 32.15 -21.33 13.76
N GLU A 113 31.92 -21.08 12.46
CA GLU A 113 32.91 -21.39 11.42
C GLU A 113 34.15 -20.50 11.54
N HIS A 114 33.98 -19.21 11.84
CA HIS A 114 35.10 -18.31 12.06
C HIS A 114 35.96 -18.74 13.26
N GLU A 115 35.34 -19.18 14.36
CA GLU A 115 36.07 -19.69 15.51
C GLU A 115 36.77 -21.03 15.21
N ARG A 116 36.13 -21.90 14.41
CA ARG A 116 36.72 -23.15 13.91
C ARG A 116 37.99 -22.89 13.10
N GLN A 117 37.96 -21.91 12.19
CA GLN A 117 39.12 -21.51 11.39
C GLN A 117 40.25 -20.94 12.25
N ARG A 118 39.95 -20.03 13.18
CA ARG A 118 40.95 -19.46 14.11
C ARG A 118 41.62 -20.54 14.95
N SER A 119 40.84 -21.50 15.46
CA SER A 119 41.34 -22.62 16.23
C SER A 119 42.27 -23.52 15.42
N ALA A 120 41.94 -23.79 14.15
CA ALA A 120 42.81 -24.57 13.26
C ALA A 120 44.16 -23.87 13.00
N VAL A 121 44.15 -22.57 12.71
CA VAL A 121 45.38 -21.76 12.53
C VAL A 121 46.25 -21.79 13.78
N ARG A 122 45.65 -21.63 14.98
CA ARG A 122 46.38 -21.64 16.24
C ARG A 122 47.08 -22.98 16.50
N ARG A 123 46.44 -24.11 16.17
CA ARG A 123 47.04 -25.45 16.33
C ARG A 123 48.25 -25.65 15.41
N LEU A 124 48.15 -25.23 14.14
CA LEU A 124 49.24 -25.34 13.18
C LEU A 124 50.46 -24.49 13.59
N ALA A 125 50.23 -23.28 14.10
CA ALA A 125 51.30 -22.40 14.56
C ALA A 125 52.09 -23.01 15.75
N VAL A 126 51.42 -23.73 16.65
CA VAL A 126 52.05 -24.40 17.79
C VAL A 126 52.83 -25.66 17.39
N SER A 127 52.35 -26.41 16.38
CA SER A 127 53.06 -27.61 15.90
C SER A 127 54.32 -27.33 15.08
N GLY A 128 54.51 -26.09 14.59
CA GLY A 128 55.70 -25.70 13.82
C GLY A 128 56.88 -25.19 14.64
N GLN A 129 56.77 -25.15 15.98
CA GLN A 129 57.82 -24.67 16.91
C GLN A 129 58.49 -25.81 17.72
N ALA A 130 58.23 -27.07 17.38
CA ALA A 130 58.89 -28.26 17.93
C ALA A 130 59.65 -29.01 16.83
#